data_AF-A0A7Y7TGG8-F1
#
_entry.id   AF-A0A7Y7TGG8-F1
#
_cell.length_a   1.000
_cell.length_b   1.000
_cell.length_c   1.000
_cell.angle_alpha   90.00
_cell.angle_beta   90.00
_cell.angle_gamma   90.00
#
_symmetry.space_group_name_H-M   'P 1'
#
loop_
_entity.id
_entity.type
_entity.pdbx_description
1 polymer ?
#
loop_
_entity_poly.entity_id
_entity_poly.type
_entity_poly.pdbx_seq_one_letter_code
_entity_poly.pdbx_strand_id
1 'polypeptide(L)'
;MMKEIPVQDAVGLVLFHDITRIVPGEFAGRAFKKGHIILEDDIPKLLNLGKDNIYVLDLEEGYIHENDAAQRIARAVCGNG
;
A
#
# COMPACT_ATOMS: atom_id res chain seq x y z
N MET A 1 2.51 -1.34 -14.48
CA MET A 1 3.95 -1.74 -14.40
C MET A 1 4.33 -1.91 -12.93
N MET A 2 5.51 -2.46 -12.60
CA MET A 2 6.02 -2.51 -11.20
C MET A 2 6.53 -1.13 -10.81
N LYS A 3 6.14 -0.63 -9.63
CA LYS A 3 6.57 0.67 -9.10
C LYS A 3 7.02 0.52 -7.66
N GLU A 4 8.14 1.15 -7.31
CA GLU A 4 8.59 1.29 -5.92
C GLU A 4 7.97 2.54 -5.30
N ILE A 5 7.33 2.39 -4.14
CA ILE A 5 6.72 3.49 -3.40
C ILE A 5 6.96 3.32 -1.89
N PRO A 6 6.88 4.41 -1.10
CA PRO A 6 6.82 4.32 0.35
C PRO A 6 5.66 3.44 0.80
N VAL A 7 5.88 2.65 1.86
CA VAL A 7 4.83 1.77 2.41
C VAL A 7 3.58 2.57 2.78
N GLN A 8 3.75 3.75 3.35
CA GLN A 8 2.66 4.64 3.79
C GLN A 8 1.72 5.04 2.65
N ASP A 9 2.25 5.15 1.43
CA ASP A 9 1.51 5.58 0.24
C ASP A 9 0.92 4.37 -0.52
N ALA A 10 1.08 3.17 0.00
CA ALA A 10 0.75 1.94 -0.72
C ALA A 10 -0.65 1.40 -0.44
N VAL A 11 -1.41 2.02 0.47
CA VAL A 11 -2.78 1.59 0.81
C VAL A 11 -3.67 1.60 -0.44
N GLY A 12 -4.37 0.49 -0.67
CA GLY A 12 -5.23 0.29 -1.83
C GLY A 12 -4.51 -0.26 -3.06
N LEU A 13 -3.18 -0.38 -3.04
CA LEU A 13 -2.40 -0.94 -4.14
C LEU A 13 -2.10 -2.43 -3.93
N VAL A 14 -1.75 -3.10 -5.03
CA VAL A 14 -1.55 -4.56 -5.05
C VAL A 14 -0.06 -4.89 -4.93
N LEU A 15 0.31 -5.76 -3.99
CA LEU A 15 1.68 -6.24 -3.86
C LEU A 15 2.16 -6.99 -5.11
N PHE A 16 3.32 -6.59 -5.63
CA PHE A 16 3.90 -7.18 -6.83
C PHE A 16 4.50 -8.58 -6.58
N HIS A 17 4.99 -8.85 -5.36
CA HIS A 17 5.65 -10.09 -4.96
C HIS A 17 5.32 -10.47 -3.49
N ASP A 18 5.60 -11.72 -3.12
CA ASP A 18 5.45 -12.21 -1.74
C ASP A 18 6.48 -11.50 -0.83
N ILE A 19 6.05 -11.10 0.38
CA ILE A 19 6.95 -10.59 1.42
C ILE A 19 7.12 -11.66 2.48
N THR A 20 8.36 -12.09 2.69
CA THR A 20 8.73 -13.08 3.70
C THR A 20 9.22 -12.38 4.96
N ARG A 21 8.70 -12.80 6.11
CA ARG A 21 9.26 -12.45 7.41
C ARG A 21 10.33 -13.46 7.76
N ILE A 22 11.52 -12.96 8.06
CA ILE A 22 12.64 -13.76 8.54
C ILE A 22 12.98 -13.26 9.94
N VAL A 23 12.83 -14.13 10.92
CA VAL A 23 13.34 -13.97 12.29
C VAL A 23 14.51 -14.96 12.43
N PRO A 24 15.76 -14.48 12.44
CA PRO A 24 16.94 -15.34 12.50
C PRO A 24 16.87 -16.32 13.67
N GLY A 25 16.97 -17.62 13.38
CA GLY A 25 16.97 -18.68 14.40
C GLY A 25 15.59 -19.08 14.94
N GLU A 26 14.51 -18.38 14.57
CA GLU A 26 13.16 -18.67 15.09
C GLU A 26 12.15 -19.02 13.99
N PHE A 27 12.07 -18.21 12.93
CA PHE A 27 10.95 -18.32 11.99
C PHE A 27 11.29 -17.75 10.61
N ALA A 28 11.00 -18.50 9.55
CA ALA A 28 11.01 -18.01 8.18
C ALA A 28 9.68 -18.39 7.51
N GLY A 29 8.84 -17.40 7.27
CA GLY A 29 7.50 -17.63 6.73
C GLY A 29 6.96 -16.44 5.96
N ARG A 30 6.02 -16.70 5.05
CA ARG A 30 5.39 -15.66 4.25
C ARG A 30 4.51 -14.78 5.14
N ALA A 31 4.81 -13.48 5.18
CA ALA A 31 4.00 -12.48 5.87
C ALA A 31 2.92 -11.91 4.96
N PHE A 32 3.25 -11.65 3.70
CA PHE A 32 2.30 -11.19 2.67
C PHE A 32 2.45 -11.98 1.38
N LYS A 33 1.33 -12.18 0.69
CA LYS A 33 1.28 -12.88 -0.59
C LYS A 33 1.19 -11.86 -1.74
N LYS A 34 1.84 -12.15 -2.86
CA LYS A 34 1.64 -11.46 -4.13
C LYS A 34 0.16 -11.38 -4.46
N GLY A 35 -0.29 -10.23 -4.95
CA GLY A 35 -1.69 -9.98 -5.25
C GLY A 35 -2.51 -9.52 -4.04
N HIS A 36 -1.92 -9.43 -2.85
CA HIS A 36 -2.55 -8.82 -1.67
C HIS A 36 -2.77 -7.32 -1.88
N ILE A 37 -3.97 -6.84 -1.55
CA ILE A 37 -4.30 -5.41 -1.51
C ILE A 37 -3.87 -4.87 -0.15
N ILE A 38 -3.02 -3.86 -0.14
CA ILE A 38 -2.45 -3.30 1.08
C ILE A 38 -3.51 -2.48 1.81
N LEU A 39 -3.71 -2.78 3.09
CA LEU A 39 -4.63 -2.06 3.97
C LEU A 39 -3.88 -1.12 4.93
N GLU A 40 -4.56 -0.16 5.54
CA GLU A 40 -3.96 0.74 6.55
C GLU A 40 -3.32 -0.06 7.71
N ASP A 41 -3.97 -1.15 8.15
CA ASP A 41 -3.45 -2.04 9.20
C ASP A 41 -2.19 -2.80 8.79
N ASP A 42 -1.88 -2.87 7.50
CA ASP A 42 -0.67 -3.55 7.01
C ASP A 42 0.56 -2.64 7.06
N ILE A 43 0.37 -1.31 7.08
CA ILE A 43 1.44 -0.31 7.19
C ILE A 43 2.37 -0.58 8.38
N PRO A 44 1.87 -0.66 9.63
CA PRO A 44 2.76 -0.93 10.77
C PRO A 44 3.40 -2.32 10.67
N LYS A 45 2.74 -3.32 10.08
CA LYS A 45 3.32 -4.67 9.92
C LYS A 45 4.46 -4.65 8.91
N LEU A 46 4.30 -3.98 7.78
CA LEU A 46 5.32 -3.84 6.74
C LEU A 46 6.53 -3.06 7.27
N LEU A 47 6.31 -1.97 7.99
CA LEU A 47 7.38 -1.21 8.64
C LEU A 47 8.12 -2.04 9.70
N ASN A 48 7.40 -2.82 10.52
CA ASN A 48 8.01 -3.73 11.50
C ASN A 48 8.84 -4.86 10.84
N LEU A 49 8.63 -5.14 9.55
CA LEU A 49 9.47 -6.04 8.77
C LEU A 49 10.73 -5.35 8.20
N GLY A 50 10.94 -4.07 8.52
CA GLY A 50 12.04 -3.26 8.01
C GLY A 50 11.87 -2.85 6.54
N LYS A 51 10.62 -2.74 6.08
CA LYS A 51 10.30 -2.26 4.73
C LYS A 51 9.82 -0.82 4.80
N ASP A 52 10.68 0.11 4.36
CA ASP A 52 10.29 1.51 4.17
C ASP A 52 9.64 1.72 2.79
N ASN A 53 10.12 0.99 1.78
CA ASN A 53 9.57 0.97 0.43
C ASN A 53 9.18 -0.44 0.01
N ILE A 54 8.15 -0.54 -0.83
CA ILE A 54 7.67 -1.79 -1.40
C ILE A 54 7.34 -1.64 -2.88
N TYR A 55 7.33 -2.78 -3.57
CA TYR A 55 6.96 -2.83 -4.97
C TYR A 55 5.51 -3.24 -5.14
N VAL A 56 4.75 -2.38 -5.81
CA VAL A 56 3.33 -2.57 -6.10
C VAL A 56 3.12 -2.70 -7.60
N LEU A 57 2.03 -3.36 -7.97
CA LEU A 57 1.53 -3.38 -9.33
C LEU A 57 0.70 -2.10 -9.54
N ASP A 58 1.24 -1.18 -10.31
CA ASP A 58 0.55 0.03 -10.74
C ASP A 58 -0.38 -0.35 -11.91
N LEU A 59 -1.67 -0.52 -11.60
CA LEU A 59 -2.76 -0.77 -12.53
C LEU A 59 -3.30 0.59 -13.03
N GLU A 60 -2.46 1.31 -13.76
CA GLU A 60 -2.70 2.59 -14.45
C GLU A 60 -3.00 3.84 -13.60
N GLU A 61 -2.43 4.96 -14.08
CA GLU A 61 -2.33 6.29 -13.48
C GLU A 61 -3.68 6.86 -13.01
N GLY A 62 -3.92 6.91 -11.70
CA GLY A 62 -5.11 7.58 -11.16
C GLY A 62 -5.63 7.10 -9.82
N TYR A 63 -4.98 6.11 -9.19
CA TYR A 63 -5.34 5.68 -7.83
C TYR A 63 -4.93 6.73 -6.80
N ILE A 64 -5.84 7.67 -6.62
CA ILE A 64 -5.90 8.63 -5.55
C ILE A 64 -6.33 7.86 -4.29
N HIS A 65 -5.61 8.01 -3.17
CA HIS A 65 -6.06 7.54 -1.86
C HIS A 65 -7.52 7.96 -1.64
N GLU A 66 -8.34 7.08 -1.07
CA GLU A 66 -9.77 7.36 -0.81
C GLU A 66 -9.98 8.69 -0.04
N ASN A 67 -9.01 9.09 0.78
CA ASN A 67 -8.99 10.38 1.49
C ASN A 67 -8.78 11.62 0.57
N ASP A 68 -8.00 11.52 -0.51
CA ASP A 68 -7.87 12.60 -1.50
C ASP A 68 -9.06 12.62 -2.49
N ALA A 69 -9.66 11.46 -2.75
CA ALA A 69 -10.88 11.37 -3.57
C ALA A 69 -12.08 12.01 -2.85
N ALA A 70 -12.22 11.77 -1.54
CA ALA A 70 -13.22 12.44 -0.70
C ALA A 70 -13.00 13.96 -0.63
N GLN A 71 -11.77 14.45 -0.53
CA GLN A 71 -11.49 15.90 -0.55
C GLN A 71 -11.77 16.54 -1.91
N ARG A 72 -11.51 15.85 -3.03
CA ARG A 72 -11.87 16.35 -4.37
C ARG A 72 -13.38 16.44 -4.57
N ILE A 73 -14.13 15.44 -4.13
CA ILE A 73 -15.60 15.48 -4.18
C ILE A 73 -16.14 16.56 -3.23
N ALA A 74 -15.61 16.69 -2.01
CA ALA A 74 -16.02 17.73 -1.08
C ALA A 74 -15.76 19.16 -1.60
N ARG A 75 -14.64 19.39 -2.30
CA ARG A 75 -14.36 20.66 -2.98
C ARG A 75 -15.26 20.90 -4.20
N ALA A 76 -15.63 19.86 -4.94
CA ALA A 76 -16.53 19.97 -6.08
C ALA A 76 -18.00 20.23 -5.68
N VAL A 77 -18.43 19.75 -4.51
CA VAL A 77 -19.79 19.94 -3.99
C VAL A 77 -19.96 21.28 -3.25
N CYS A 78 -18.86 21.93 -2.82
CA CYS A 78 -18.89 23.28 -2.24
C CYS A 78 -18.66 24.40 -3.28
N GLY A 79 -19.08 24.18 -4.53
CA GLY A 79 -19.26 25.25 -5.51
C GLY A 79 -20.56 26.00 -5.23
N ASN A 80 -20.43 27.30 -5.00
CA ASN A 80 -21.45 28.24 -4.55
C ASN A 80 -22.78 28.19 -5.34
N GLY A 81 -23.88 27.85 -4.66
CA GLY A 81 -25.25 28.30 -4.97
C GLY A 81 -25.99 27.57 -6.08
#